data_AF-A0A2N8PTF9-F1
#
_entry.id   AF-A0A2N8PTF9-F1
#
_cell.length_a   1.000
_cell.length_b   1.000
_cell.length_c   1.000
_cell.angle_alpha   90.00
_cell.angle_beta   90.00
_cell.angle_gamma   90.00
#
_symmetry.space_group_name_H-M   'P 1'
#
loop_
_entity.id
_entity.type
_entity.pdbx_description
1 polymer ?
#
loop_
_entity_poly.entity_id
_entity_poly.type
_entity_poly.pdbx_seq_one_letter_code
_entity_poly.pdbx_strand_id
1 'polypeptide(L)' 'MFKLVTVFRTSLGKRQTWSLNNPDPNKSAVEVKDLLQRLTKVKLFHKDGADLFDTVESAKYVKITEITIF' A
#
# COMPACT_ATOMS: atom_id res chain seq x y z
N MET A 1 -7.07 15.11 -4.76
CA MET A 1 -7.08 13.64 -4.86
C MET A 1 -6.85 12.98 -3.49
N PHE A 2 -7.52 11.86 -3.18
CA PHE A 2 -7.31 11.10 -1.94
C PHE A 2 -6.62 9.77 -2.25
N LYS A 3 -5.58 9.40 -1.50
CA LYS A 3 -4.80 8.18 -1.73
C LYS A 3 -4.54 7.41 -0.45
N LEU A 4 -4.46 6.09 -0.56
CA LEU A 4 -3.84 5.23 0.45
C LEU A 4 -2.44 4.90 -0.03
N VAL A 5 -1.42 5.36 0.69
CA VAL A 5 -0.01 5.07 0.38
C VAL A 5 0.50 4.01 1.33
N THR A 6 1.00 2.91 0.79
CA THR A 6 1.53 1.77 1.54
C THR A 6 3.01 1.59 1.25
N VAL A 7 3.79 1.37 2.30
CA VAL A 7 5.21 0.99 2.23
C VAL A 7 5.35 -0.44 2.72
N PHE A 8 6.05 -1.25 1.95
CA PHE A 8 6.25 -2.68 2.23
C PHE A 8 7.61 -3.13 1.70
N ARG A 9 8.04 -4.33 2.08
CA ARG A 9 9.21 -5.01 1.56
C ARG A 9 8.81 -6.20 0.69
N THR A 10 9.64 -6.49 -0.31
CA THR A 10 9.67 -7.80 -0.97
C THR A 10 10.26 -8.85 -0.02
N SER A 11 10.12 -10.13 -0.34
CA SER A 11 10.73 -11.22 0.45
C SER A 11 12.26 -11.14 0.49
N LEU A 12 12.88 -10.48 -0.49
CA LEU A 12 14.33 -10.19 -0.52
C LEU A 12 14.70 -8.92 0.26
N GLY A 13 13.76 -8.33 0.99
CA GLY A 13 13.99 -7.16 1.85
C GLY A 13 14.01 -5.81 1.13
N LYS A 14 13.77 -5.75 -0.20
CA LYS A 14 13.74 -4.49 -0.95
C LYS A 14 12.49 -3.70 -0.59
N ARG A 15 12.68 -2.45 -0.16
CA ARG A 15 11.58 -1.53 0.17
C ARG A 15 10.89 -1.01 -1.09
N GLN A 16 9.56 -0.96 -1.06
CA GLN A 16 8.68 -0.54 -2.14
C GLN A 16 7.60 0.40 -1.62
N THR A 17 7.09 1.26 -2.51
CA THR A 17 5.93 2.12 -2.22
C THR A 17 4.87 1.91 -3.29
N TRP A 18 3.63 1.71 -2.86
CA TRP A 18 2.47 1.64 -3.73
C TRP A 18 1.38 2.59 -3.23
N SER A 19 0.55 3.10 -4.14
CA SER A 19 -0.60 3.93 -3.78
C SER A 19 -1.87 3.47 -4.47
N LEU A 20 -2.95 3.38 -3.70
CA LEU A 20 -4.31 3.24 -4.20
C LEU A 20 -4.95 4.63 -4.31
N ASN A 21 -5.45 4.94 -5.50
CA ASN A 21 -6.18 6.16 -5.77
C ASN A 21 -7.64 6.00 -5.35
N ASN A 22 -8.22 7.04 -4.76
CA ASN A 22 -9.60 7.10 -4.31
C ASN A 22 -10.01 5.87 -3.45
N PRO A 23 -9.26 5.56 -2.37
CA PRO A 23 -9.66 4.47 -1.48
C PRO A 23 -10.98 4.81 -0.78
N ASP A 24 -11.66 3.79 -0.26
CA ASP A 24 -12.81 3.98 0.62
C ASP A 24 -12.40 4.82 1.85
N PRO A 25 -12.98 6.02 2.03
CA PRO A 25 -12.61 6.92 3.12
C PRO A 25 -13.16 6.48 4.48
N ASN A 26 -14.11 5.54 4.51
CA ASN A 26 -14.76 5.09 5.74
C ASN A 26 -14.06 3.89 6.38
N LYS A 27 -13.07 3.27 5.71
CA LYS A 27 -12.31 2.17 6.30
C LYS A 27 -11.42 2.66 7.44
N SER A 28 -11.53 1.98 8.57
CA SER A 28 -10.67 2.24 9.71
C SER A 28 -9.23 1.80 9.43
N ALA A 29 -8.28 2.37 10.18
CA ALA A 29 -6.87 1.97 10.08
C ALA A 29 -6.65 0.49 10.38
N VAL A 30 -7.45 -0.10 11.28
CA VAL A 30 -7.40 -1.52 11.64
C VAL A 30 -7.81 -2.39 10.45
N GLU A 31 -8.95 -2.08 9.82
CA GLU A 31 -9.41 -2.83 8.66
C GLU A 31 -8.43 -2.74 7.49
N VAL A 32 -7.86 -1.56 7.24
CA VAL A 32 -6.83 -1.38 6.20
C VAL A 32 -5.59 -2.22 6.51
N LYS A 33 -5.12 -2.20 7.77
CA LYS A 33 -3.97 -3.01 8.19
C LYS A 33 -4.25 -4.51 7.98
N ASP A 34 -5.41 -4.99 8.39
CA ASP A 34 -5.79 -6.39 8.25
C ASP A 34 -5.88 -6.82 6.78
N LEU A 35 -6.41 -5.97 5.90
CA LEU A 35 -6.47 -6.23 4.47
C LEU A 35 -5.08 -6.30 3.84
N LEU A 36 -4.19 -5.36 4.17
CA LEU A 36 -2.81 -5.37 3.70
C LEU A 36 -2.05 -6.62 4.22
N GLN A 37 -2.28 -7.02 5.47
CA GLN A 37 -1.71 -8.25 6.03
C GLN A 37 -2.29 -9.52 5.41
N ARG A 38 -3.55 -9.52 4.97
CA ARG A 38 -4.10 -10.63 4.18
C ARG A 38 -3.42 -10.70 2.82
N LEU A 39 -3.18 -9.55 2.18
CA LEU A 39 -2.54 -9.47 0.86
C LEU A 39 -1.13 -10.10 0.84
N THR A 40 -0.35 -9.97 1.94
CA THR A 40 0.96 -10.63 2.05
C THR A 40 0.88 -12.16 2.05
N LYS A 41 -0.25 -12.72 2.51
CA LYS A 41 -0.47 -14.17 2.59
C LYS A 41 -0.99 -14.78 1.29
N VAL A 42 -1.64 -13.98 0.44
CA VAL A 42 -2.15 -14.46 -0.86
C VAL A 42 -0.99 -14.82 -1.79
N LYS A 43 0.19 -14.19 -1.63
CA LYS A 43 1.38 -14.41 -2.47
C LYS A 43 1.08 -14.24 -3.97
N LEU A 44 0.13 -13.35 -4.27
CA LEU A 44 -0.34 -13.08 -5.63
C LEU A 44 0.75 -12.47 -6.53
N PHE A 45 1.67 -11.72 -5.92
CA PHE A 45 2.69 -10.96 -6.65
C PHE A 45 4.04 -11.65 -6.51
N HIS A 46 4.40 -12.44 -7.51
CA HIS A 46 5.64 -13.19 -7.54
C HIS A 46 6.42 -12.86 -8.81
N LYS A 47 7.73 -12.65 -8.68
CA LYS A 47 8.63 -12.42 -9.82
C LYS A 47 10.04 -12.84 -9.45
N ASP A 48 10.70 -13.57 -10.35
CA ASP A 48 12.10 -13.98 -10.23
C ASP A 48 12.43 -14.68 -8.89
N GLY A 49 11.52 -15.55 -8.42
CA GLY A 49 11.68 -16.27 -7.14
C GLY A 49 11.40 -15.44 -5.89
N ALA A 50 10.99 -14.18 -6.03
CA ALA A 50 10.69 -13.28 -4.92
C ALA A 50 9.20 -12.94 -4.84
N ASP A 51 8.68 -12.89 -3.61
CA ASP A 51 7.38 -12.31 -3.33
C ASP A 51 7.51 -10.80 -3.29
N LEU A 52 6.81 -10.11 -4.18
CA LEU A 52 6.94 -8.67 -4.31
C LEU A 52 6.25 -7.92 -3.16
N PHE A 53 5.14 -8.46 -2.64
CA PHE A 53 4.40 -7.89 -1.52
C PHE A 53 4.46 -8.85 -0.33
N ASP A 54 5.46 -8.69 0.54
CA ASP A 54 5.75 -9.66 1.60
C ASP A 54 5.56 -9.10 3.01
N THR A 55 6.18 -7.97 3.33
CA THR A 55 6.13 -7.41 4.69
C THR A 55 5.66 -5.96 4.67
N VAL A 56 4.50 -5.67 5.24
CA VAL A 56 3.95 -4.31 5.34
C VAL A 56 4.66 -3.55 6.47
N GLU A 57 5.27 -2.40 6.14
CA GLU A 57 5.91 -1.53 7.13
C GLU A 57 4.96 -0.44 7.63
N SER A 58 4.21 0.19 6.73
CA SER A 58 3.30 1.29 7.08
C SER A 58 2.27 1.54 5.99
N ALA A 59 1.16 2.19 6.37
CA ALA A 59 0.20 2.74 5.44
C ALA A 59 -0.33 4.07 5.97
N LYS A 60 -0.63 5.01 5.07
CA LYS A 60 -1.20 6.31 5.42
C LYS A 60 -2.18 6.79 4.35
N TYR A 61 -3.23 7.47 4.81
CA TYR A 61 -4.08 8.26 3.93
C TYR A 61 -3.41 9.60 3.61
N VAL A 62 -3.42 10.00 2.34
CA VAL A 62 -2.85 11.25 1.84
C VAL A 62 -3.94 12.02 1.08
N LYS A 63 -4.22 13.24 1.53
CA LYS A 63 -5.05 14.20 0.79
C LYS A 63 -4.13 15.10 -0.01
N ILE A 64 -4.27 15.07 -1.33
CA ILE A 64 -3.57 15.93 -2.28
C ILE A 64 -4.52 17.05 -2.67
N THR A 65 -4.08 18.29 -2.48
CA THR A 65 -4.75 19.48 -3.01
C THR A 65 -3.96 19.92 -4.24
N GLU A 66 -4.61 19.89 -5.40
CA GLU A 66 -4.04 20.42 -6.64
C GLU A 66 -4.35 21.92 -6.67
N ILE A 67 -3.32 22.74 -6.83
CA ILE A 67 -3.44 24.19 -6.94
C ILE A 67 -2.80 24.56 -8.27
N THR A 68 -3.63 24.97 -9.23
CA THR A 68 -3.14 25.56 -10.47
C THR A 68 -2.59 26.94 -10.18
N ILE A 69 -1.30 27.14 -10.43
CA ILE A 69 -0.62 28.42 -10.19
C ILE A 69 -0.63 29.28 -11.48
N PHE A 70 -0.71 28.64 -12.66
CA PHE A 70 -0.91 29.23 -13.97
C PHE A 70 -1.71 28.29 -14.85
#